data_AF-A0AAD3CUZ1-F1
#
_entry.id   AF-A0AAD3CUZ1-F1
#
_cell.length_a   1.000
_cell.length_b   1.000
_cell.length_c   1.000
_cell.angle_alpha   90.00
_cell.angle_beta   90.00
_cell.angle_gamma   90.00
#
_symmetry.space_group_name_H-M   'P 1'
#
loop_
_entity.id
_entity.type
_entity.pdbx_description
1 polymer ?
#
loop_
_entity_poly.entity_id
_entity_poly.type
_entity_poly.pdbx_seq_one_letter_code
_entity_poly.pdbx_strand_id
1 'polypeptide(L)'
;MKEINNGKCDDYVASVLLKNISHSVVNLFYSTLINQKQQRFSEWGSLLLAKQIRTLEEYFCSYVVKNNGNTSAILSEFKKMAQAITILQCSSPRDWVTTMQHEVGDSKFDLNQDDVKKVMSLRGDWNQDLINAACNKK
;
A
#
# COMPACT_ATOMS: atom_id res chain seq x y z
N MET A 1 -19.62 0.60 -19.15
CA MET A 1 -18.37 0.92 -19.86
C MET A 1 -18.14 -0.03 -21.05
N LYS A 2 -19.03 -0.02 -22.04
CA LYS A 2 -18.85 -0.73 -23.33
C LYS A 2 -18.11 0.13 -24.37
N GLU A 3 -17.89 1.41 -24.07
CA GLU A 3 -17.49 2.39 -25.09
C GLU A 3 -15.97 2.46 -25.35
N ILE A 4 -15.13 2.01 -24.43
CA ILE A 4 -13.66 2.03 -24.64
C ILE A 4 -13.25 1.00 -25.70
N ASN A 5 -13.99 -0.11 -25.83
CA ASN A 5 -13.75 -1.15 -26.83
C ASN A 5 -14.23 -0.79 -28.26
N ASN A 6 -14.78 0.40 -28.48
CA ASN A 6 -15.18 0.85 -29.83
C ASN A 6 -14.01 1.43 -30.64
N GLY A 7 -12.75 1.16 -30.26
CA GLY A 7 -11.56 1.64 -30.98
C GLY A 7 -11.37 3.16 -30.95
N LYS A 8 -12.04 3.88 -30.03
CA LYS A 8 -11.93 5.34 -29.90
C LYS A 8 -10.73 5.79 -29.06
N CYS A 9 -10.17 4.90 -28.25
CA CYS A 9 -9.00 5.19 -27.42
C CYS A 9 -7.93 4.15 -27.74
N ASP A 10 -6.73 4.64 -28.05
CA ASP A 10 -5.56 3.81 -28.29
C ASP A 10 -5.16 3.04 -27.02
N ASP A 11 -4.86 1.74 -27.15
CA ASP A 11 -4.58 0.86 -26.02
C ASP A 11 -3.37 1.30 -25.20
N TYR A 12 -2.38 1.91 -25.86
CA TYR A 12 -1.21 2.48 -25.18
C TYR A 12 -1.61 3.71 -24.37
N VAL A 13 -2.42 4.61 -24.94
CA VAL A 13 -2.97 5.77 -24.21
C VAL A 13 -3.80 5.32 -23.00
N ALA A 14 -4.67 4.32 -23.17
CA ALA A 14 -5.47 3.77 -22.10
C ALA A 14 -4.60 3.17 -20.98
N SER A 15 -3.53 2.45 -21.33
CA SER A 15 -2.57 1.88 -20.38
C SER A 15 -1.82 2.94 -19.58
N VAL A 16 -1.33 4.00 -20.25
CA VAL A 16 -0.67 5.13 -19.59
C VAL A 16 -1.61 5.87 -18.65
N LEU A 17 -2.85 6.13 -19.09
CA LEU A 17 -3.87 6.76 -18.25
C LEU A 17 -4.18 5.91 -17.02
N LEU A 18 -4.33 4.60 -17.19
CA LEU A 18 -4.61 3.69 -16.09
C LEU A 18 -3.50 3.70 -15.04
N LYS A 19 -2.23 3.68 -15.48
CA LYS A 19 -1.06 3.79 -14.59
C LYS A 19 -1.06 5.10 -13.81
N ASN A 20 -1.34 6.22 -14.48
CA ASN A 20 -1.36 7.54 -13.82
C ASN A 20 -2.51 7.64 -12.82
N ILE A 21 -3.67 7.07 -13.15
CA ILE A 21 -4.82 7.00 -12.25
C ILE A 21 -4.49 6.12 -11.05
N SER A 22 -3.94 4.91 -11.26
CA SER A 22 -3.59 4.01 -10.15
C SER A 22 -2.58 4.65 -9.21
N HIS A 23 -1.53 5.30 -9.76
CA HIS A 23 -0.56 6.05 -8.97
C HIS A 23 -1.23 7.13 -8.12
N SER A 24 -2.06 7.97 -8.74
CA SER A 24 -2.74 9.07 -8.05
C SER A 24 -3.67 8.58 -6.94
N VAL A 25 -4.43 7.51 -7.21
CA VAL A 25 -5.36 6.92 -6.25
C VAL A 25 -4.60 6.30 -5.08
N VAL A 26 -3.56 5.50 -5.32
CA VAL A 26 -2.76 4.90 -4.24
C VAL A 26 -2.08 5.97 -3.41
N ASN A 27 -1.50 7.00 -4.05
CA ASN A 27 -0.85 8.09 -3.34
C ASN A 27 -1.84 8.89 -2.47
N LEU A 28 -3.09 9.07 -2.93
CA LEU A 28 -4.15 9.69 -2.13
C LEU A 28 -4.46 8.85 -0.89
N PHE A 29 -4.67 7.53 -1.05
CA PHE A 29 -4.92 6.63 0.08
C PHE A 29 -3.75 6.60 1.06
N TYR A 30 -2.52 6.49 0.55
CA TYR A 30 -1.32 6.48 1.37
C TYR A 30 -1.13 7.80 2.13
N SER A 31 -1.28 8.94 1.44
CA SER A 31 -1.19 10.26 2.06
C SER A 31 -2.27 10.46 3.13
N THR A 32 -3.48 9.93 2.91
CA THR A 32 -4.55 9.96 3.91
C THR A 32 -4.20 9.11 5.12
N LEU A 33 -3.67 7.90 4.88
CA LEU A 33 -3.26 6.97 5.92
C LEU A 33 -2.16 7.58 6.80
N ILE A 34 -1.10 8.13 6.20
CA ILE A 34 0.10 8.58 6.91
C ILE A 34 -0.11 9.90 7.67
N ASN A 35 -1.01 10.76 7.20
CA ASN A 35 -1.32 12.04 7.83
C ASN A 35 -2.45 11.92 8.86
N GLN A 36 -2.96 10.71 9.09
CA GLN A 36 -4.03 10.49 10.04
C GLN A 36 -3.50 10.65 11.48
N LYS A 37 -4.12 11.56 12.23
CA LYS A 37 -3.70 11.89 13.61
C LYS A 37 -4.30 10.98 14.68
N GLN A 38 -5.28 10.15 14.33
CA GLN A 38 -5.99 9.29 15.27
C GLN A 38 -5.67 7.82 15.03
N GLN A 39 -5.38 7.11 16.12
CA GLN A 39 -5.38 5.65 16.17
C GLN A 39 -6.77 5.13 15.80
N ARG A 40 -6.88 4.42 14.68
CA ARG A 40 -8.19 3.92 14.20
C ARG A 40 -8.17 2.49 13.72
N PHE A 41 -7.00 1.85 13.65
CA PHE A 41 -6.93 0.48 13.18
C PHE A 41 -6.90 -0.46 14.38
N SER A 42 -7.94 -1.29 14.45
CA SER A 42 -7.86 -2.60 15.08
C SER A 42 -7.31 -3.62 14.08
N GLU A 43 -7.03 -4.83 14.53
CA GLU A 43 -6.68 -5.97 13.65
C GLU A 43 -7.72 -6.17 12.53
N TRP A 44 -9.02 -6.12 12.86
CA TRP A 44 -10.08 -6.22 11.85
C TRP A 44 -10.10 -5.02 10.89
N GLY A 45 -9.79 -3.83 11.39
CA GLY A 45 -9.68 -2.63 10.56
C GLY A 45 -8.56 -2.73 9.54
N SER A 46 -7.40 -3.28 9.92
CA SER A 46 -6.28 -3.47 9.00
C SER A 46 -6.56 -4.58 7.98
N LEU A 47 -7.24 -5.65 8.37
CA LEU A 47 -7.73 -6.68 7.44
C LEU A 47 -8.73 -6.13 6.42
N LEU A 48 -9.67 -5.28 6.85
CA LEU A 48 -10.61 -4.64 5.94
C LEU A 48 -9.89 -3.73 4.94
N LEU A 49 -8.97 -2.89 5.41
CA LEU A 49 -8.16 -2.03 4.54
C LEU A 49 -7.36 -2.86 3.52
N ALA A 50 -6.74 -3.96 3.97
CA ALA A 50 -6.00 -4.85 3.09
C ALA A 50 -6.87 -5.40 1.96
N LYS A 51 -8.09 -5.85 2.30
CA LYS A 51 -9.05 -6.33 1.32
C LYS A 51 -9.44 -5.23 0.33
N GLN A 52 -9.74 -4.03 0.81
CA GLN A 52 -10.14 -2.90 -0.05
C GLN A 52 -9.02 -2.50 -1.02
N ILE A 53 -7.78 -2.41 -0.55
CA ILE A 53 -6.63 -2.05 -1.39
C ILE A 53 -6.32 -3.16 -2.40
N ARG A 54 -6.41 -4.43 -1.99
CA ARG A 54 -6.25 -5.56 -2.91
C ARG A 54 -7.33 -5.59 -3.99
N THR A 55 -8.59 -5.35 -3.63
CA THR A 55 -9.68 -5.25 -4.61
C THR A 55 -9.44 -4.12 -5.62
N LEU A 56 -8.89 -3.00 -5.16
CA LEU A 56 -8.54 -1.88 -6.02
C LEU A 56 -7.36 -2.23 -6.97
N GLU A 57 -6.31 -2.87 -6.45
CA GLU A 57 -5.19 -3.37 -7.26
C GLU A 57 -5.68 -4.35 -8.33
N GLU A 58 -6.47 -5.35 -7.94
CA GLU A 58 -7.07 -6.35 -8.83
C GLU A 58 -7.95 -5.69 -9.89
N TYR A 59 -8.69 -4.64 -9.54
CA TYR A 59 -9.48 -3.87 -10.50
C TYR A 59 -8.60 -3.27 -11.61
N PHE A 60 -7.53 -2.56 -11.24
CA PHE A 60 -6.60 -1.98 -12.21
C PHE A 60 -5.87 -3.06 -13.02
N CYS A 61 -5.33 -4.10 -12.36
CA CYS A 61 -4.65 -5.20 -13.04
C CYS A 61 -5.56 -5.95 -14.00
N SER A 62 -6.83 -6.17 -13.66
CA SER A 62 -7.78 -6.88 -14.53
C SER A 62 -7.98 -6.19 -15.87
N TYR A 63 -7.89 -4.85 -15.91
CA TYR A 63 -7.99 -4.08 -17.14
C TYR A 63 -6.74 -4.27 -18.02
N VAL A 64 -5.56 -4.19 -17.40
CA VAL A 64 -4.28 -4.40 -18.10
C VAL A 64 -4.22 -5.81 -18.70
N VAL A 65 -4.62 -6.83 -17.93
CA VAL A 65 -4.65 -8.23 -18.40
C VAL A 65 -5.61 -8.41 -19.58
N LYS A 66 -6.80 -7.80 -19.54
CA LYS A 66 -7.77 -7.87 -20.66
C LYS A 66 -7.23 -7.29 -21.97
N ASN A 67 -6.27 -6.37 -21.88
CA ASN A 67 -5.62 -5.75 -23.03
C ASN A 67 -4.22 -6.34 -23.31
N ASN A 68 -3.93 -7.55 -22.81
CA ASN A 68 -2.65 -8.26 -22.97
C ASN A 68 -1.42 -7.44 -22.52
N GLY A 69 -1.61 -6.54 -21.55
CA GLY A 69 -0.55 -5.68 -21.02
C GLY A 69 0.19 -6.30 -19.82
N ASN A 70 1.31 -5.67 -19.44
CA ASN A 70 2.10 -6.05 -18.26
C ASN A 70 1.59 -5.34 -17.00
N THR A 71 1.18 -6.09 -15.98
CA THR A 71 0.66 -5.56 -14.72
C THR A 71 1.75 -5.02 -13.79
N SER A 72 3.04 -5.27 -14.07
CA SER A 72 4.16 -4.90 -13.19
C SER A 72 4.16 -3.41 -12.83
N ALA A 73 3.81 -2.54 -13.78
CA ALA A 73 3.75 -1.10 -13.56
C ALA A 73 2.64 -0.72 -12.56
N ILE A 74 1.49 -1.38 -12.61
CA ILE A 74 0.40 -1.15 -11.64
C ILE A 74 0.83 -1.69 -10.28
N LEU A 75 1.34 -2.92 -10.23
CA LEU A 75 1.78 -3.57 -8.98
C LEU A 75 2.86 -2.74 -8.28
N SER A 76 3.78 -2.11 -9.02
CA SER A 76 4.77 -1.22 -8.44
C SER A 76 4.16 0.03 -7.79
N GLU A 77 3.04 0.55 -8.30
CA GLU A 77 2.37 1.68 -7.66
C GLU A 77 1.77 1.30 -6.30
N PHE A 78 1.30 0.05 -6.14
CA PHE A 78 0.68 -0.44 -4.91
C PHE A 78 1.67 -0.90 -3.84
N LYS A 79 2.94 -1.14 -4.22
CA LYS A 79 3.98 -1.70 -3.36
C LYS A 79 4.13 -0.98 -2.03
N LYS A 80 4.24 0.35 -2.04
CA LYS A 80 4.37 1.16 -0.81
C LYS A 80 3.17 1.01 0.11
N MET A 81 1.96 0.98 -0.45
CA MET A 81 0.73 0.78 0.32
C MET A 81 0.63 -0.65 0.88
N ALA A 82 1.02 -1.65 0.10
CA ALA A 82 1.07 -3.04 0.54
C ALA A 82 2.02 -3.22 1.73
N GLN A 83 3.21 -2.59 1.70
CA GLN A 83 4.15 -2.59 2.83
C GLN A 83 3.52 -1.96 4.09
N ALA A 84 2.81 -0.83 3.94
CA ALA A 84 2.13 -0.20 5.07
C ALA A 84 1.04 -1.10 5.66
N ILE A 85 0.28 -1.80 4.81
CA ILE A 85 -0.72 -2.78 5.24
C ILE A 85 -0.07 -3.94 5.99
N THR A 86 1.04 -4.49 5.50
CA THR A 86 1.75 -5.57 6.18
C THR A 86 2.17 -5.17 7.58
N ILE A 87 2.66 -3.94 7.77
CA ILE A 87 2.95 -3.39 9.11
C ILE A 87 1.69 -3.38 9.97
N LEU A 88 0.56 -2.86 9.45
CA LEU A 88 -0.71 -2.82 10.17
C LEU A 88 -1.30 -4.19 10.48
N GLN A 89 -0.86 -5.25 9.81
CA GLN A 89 -1.31 -6.63 10.01
C GLN A 89 -0.40 -7.43 10.94
N CYS A 90 0.75 -6.90 11.34
CA CYS A 90 1.55 -7.55 12.38
C CYS A 90 0.72 -7.71 13.66
N SER A 91 0.96 -8.78 14.40
CA SER A 91 0.31 -8.99 15.70
C SER A 91 0.85 -8.02 16.74
N SER A 92 2.15 -7.70 16.67
CA SER A 92 2.84 -6.76 17.56
C SER A 92 3.93 -5.96 16.84
N PRO A 93 4.38 -4.82 17.43
CA PRO A 93 5.54 -4.08 16.93
C PRO A 93 6.83 -4.90 16.89
N ARG A 94 6.94 -6.00 17.66
CA ARG A 94 8.13 -6.86 17.66
C ARG A 94 8.17 -7.79 16.44
N ASP A 95 7.01 -8.23 15.97
CA ASP A 95 6.93 -9.13 14.81
C ASP A 95 7.44 -8.42 13.55
N TRP A 96 7.21 -7.10 13.46
CA TRP A 96 7.81 -6.24 12.44
C TRP A 96 9.34 -6.36 12.38
N VAL A 97 10.00 -6.27 13.56
CA VAL A 97 11.47 -6.36 13.68
C VAL A 97 11.97 -7.67 13.08
N THR A 98 11.28 -8.77 13.40
CA THR A 98 11.67 -10.10 12.93
C THR A 98 11.39 -10.34 11.45
N THR A 99 10.36 -9.71 10.90
CA THR A 99 9.85 -10.05 9.56
C THR A 99 10.37 -9.12 8.46
N MET A 100 10.53 -7.82 8.74
CA MET A 100 10.70 -6.82 7.67
C MET A 100 11.62 -5.65 8.01
N GLN A 101 12.08 -5.49 9.26
CA GLN A 101 12.94 -4.35 9.61
C GLN A 101 14.26 -4.33 8.83
N HIS A 102 14.83 -5.49 8.50
CA HIS A 102 16.05 -5.60 7.71
C HIS A 102 15.87 -5.13 6.25
N GLU A 103 14.64 -5.05 5.77
CA GLU A 103 14.32 -4.57 4.42
C GLU A 103 14.31 -3.03 4.37
N VAL A 104 14.20 -2.33 5.51
CA VAL A 104 14.14 -0.86 5.55
C VAL A 104 15.45 -0.25 5.04
N GLY A 105 15.40 0.40 3.88
CA GLY A 105 16.56 0.96 3.20
C GLY A 105 17.14 0.07 2.09
N ASP A 106 16.61 -1.15 1.90
CA ASP A 106 16.78 -1.89 0.65
C ASP A 106 16.04 -1.16 -0.47
N SER A 107 16.59 -1.19 -1.69
CA SER A 107 15.93 -0.83 -2.95
C SER A 107 14.52 -1.42 -3.12
N LYS A 108 14.23 -2.52 -2.42
CA LYS A 108 12.93 -3.20 -2.44
C LYS A 108 11.94 -2.68 -1.40
N PHE A 109 12.32 -1.79 -0.49
CA PHE A 109 11.45 -1.27 0.55
C PHE A 109 11.23 0.24 0.41
N ASP A 110 9.97 0.65 0.21
CA ASP A 110 9.63 2.02 -0.21
C ASP A 110 9.25 2.93 0.97
N LEU A 111 9.12 2.38 2.19
CA LEU A 111 8.86 3.14 3.41
C LEU A 111 10.17 3.48 4.13
N ASN A 112 10.32 4.75 4.52
CA ASN A 112 11.40 5.16 5.43
C ASN A 112 11.02 4.87 6.90
N GLN A 113 11.97 5.04 7.83
CA GLN A 113 11.71 4.78 9.26
C GLN A 113 10.58 5.64 9.84
N ASP A 114 10.46 6.90 9.42
CA ASP A 114 9.40 7.80 9.89
C ASP A 114 8.02 7.33 9.42
N ASP A 115 7.93 6.89 8.16
CA ASP A 115 6.73 6.33 7.57
C ASP A 115 6.32 5.04 8.31
N VAL A 116 7.26 4.14 8.58
CA VAL A 116 7.02 2.93 9.39
C VAL A 116 6.46 3.30 10.76
N LYS A 117 7.11 4.23 11.47
CA LYS A 117 6.68 4.67 12.80
C LYS A 117 5.27 5.26 12.79
N LYS A 118 4.96 6.09 11.78
CA LYS A 118 3.62 6.66 11.59
C LYS A 118 2.59 5.57 11.35
N VAL A 119 2.86 4.61 10.46
CA VAL A 119 1.96 3.49 10.18
C VAL A 119 1.72 2.65 11.43
N MET A 120 2.76 2.30 12.18
CA MET A 120 2.61 1.57 13.45
C MET A 120 1.75 2.33 14.45
N SER A 121 1.91 3.66 14.50
CA SER A 121 1.15 4.53 15.42
C SER A 121 -0.34 4.62 15.09
N LEU A 122 -0.79 4.08 13.95
CA LEU A 122 -2.21 4.03 13.59
C LEU A 122 -2.97 2.88 14.28
N ARG A 123 -2.25 1.88 14.81
CA ARG A 123 -2.80 0.78 15.62
C ARG A 123 -3.13 1.30 17.02
N GLY A 124 -4.41 1.23 17.39
CA GLY A 124 -4.89 1.71 18.69
C GLY A 124 -4.57 0.78 19.85
N ASP A 125 -4.24 -0.47 19.55
CA ASP A 125 -3.92 -1.54 20.49
C ASP A 125 -2.42 -1.67 20.78
N TRP A 126 -1.58 -0.83 20.18
CA TRP A 126 -0.13 -0.87 20.34
C TRP A 126 0.40 0.23 21.26
N ASN A 127 1.27 -0.16 22.19
CA ASN A 127 1.96 0.79 23.07
C ASN A 127 3.07 1.54 22.31
N GLN A 128 3.09 2.87 22.46
CA GLN A 128 4.12 3.75 21.91
C GLN A 128 5.55 3.37 22.34
N ASP A 129 5.76 2.88 23.55
CA ASP A 129 7.08 2.43 24.00
C ASP A 129 7.57 1.21 23.20
N LEU A 130 6.65 0.30 22.88
CA LEU A 130 6.97 -0.88 22.06
C LEU A 130 7.24 -0.49 20.61
N ILE A 131 6.49 0.48 20.07
CA ILE A 131 6.72 1.04 18.73
C ILE A 131 8.10 1.70 18.68
N ASN A 132 8.41 2.57 19.64
CA ASN A 132 9.71 3.24 19.71
C ASN A 132 10.86 2.23 19.84
N ALA A 133 10.71 1.20 20.67
CA ALA A 133 11.71 0.15 20.81
C ALA A 133 11.91 -0.66 19.51
N ALA A 134 10.84 -0.92 18.76
CA ALA A 134 10.90 -1.61 17.47
C ALA A 134 11.58 -0.75 16.39
N CYS A 135 11.29 0.55 16.34
CA CYS A 135 11.88 1.45 15.34
C CYS A 135 13.33 1.87 15.65
N ASN A 136 13.75 1.85 16.92
CA ASN A 136 15.06 2.35 17.34
C ASN A 136 16.16 1.29 17.45
N LYS A 137 15.86 0.00 17.26
CA LYS A 137 16.91 -1.04 17.27
C LYS A 137 17.76 -0.92 16.02
N LYS A 138 18.98 -0.41 16.18
CA LYS A 138 20.11 -0.60 15.27
C LYS A 138 20.84 -1.89 15.60
#